data_AF-A0A2P4XCA5-F1
#
_entry.id   AF-A0A2P4XCA5-F1
#
_cell.length_a   1.000
_cell.length_b   1.000
_cell.length_c   1.000
_cell.angle_alpha   90.00
_cell.angle_beta   90.00
_cell.angle_gamma   90.00
#
_symmetry.space_group_name_H-M   'P 1'
#
loop_
_entity.id
_entity.type
_entity.pdbx_description
1 polymer ?
#
loop_
_entity_poly.entity_id
_entity_poly.type
_entity_poly.pdbx_seq_one_letter_code
_entity_poly.pdbx_strand_id
1 'polypeptide(L)'
;MFDYIGTIVDEIQKYNYRKYDSLLKAVEDLEKIHQKVTSILDQVPILGFNSGKYDVNLIKNDLFTVIGVKNIRTVFKNPGYINYVPAGTSLDKYLTTYLGGCKCDDKISCTCGLSKGVFPYEYITSFDVLDQKTIPVKRAFDSHLKGTTISSNDYKRVKFVWRYYEMKSVKDLLIWYNNLDVKPFVKAIQAQRELFKRFDLDMFTDGVSLPGLSEKVMYQSCFNNLTMPHMMKREDGDSFEFPIDRFNGYKRQDSKANREFDMTIAHSLLKEQGYRCKHCFCVLDTTNASADRINNKIGHIDGNIMMSCIDCNCARKDMSPKAFNYQKILDANADKLVFSIDSEQSDIYRKMKANIAGGPSIIFNRFAKRNETTIRGGKLCKKIIGYDANALYLWALGNEMPCGRLTSIETYP
;
A
#
# COMPACT_ATOMS: atom_id res chain seq x y z
N MET A 1 49.85 -13.35 30.49
CA MET A 1 50.27 -12.73 29.21
C MET A 1 49.22 -12.96 28.13
N PHE A 2 48.83 -14.20 27.85
CA PHE A 2 47.77 -14.51 26.87
C PHE A 2 46.39 -13.91 27.22
N ASP A 3 45.98 -13.93 28.49
CA ASP A 3 44.70 -13.31 28.90
C ASP A 3 44.67 -11.78 28.74
N TYR A 4 45.83 -11.12 28.95
CA TYR A 4 45.97 -9.68 28.75
C TYR A 4 45.90 -9.32 27.26
N ILE A 5 46.54 -10.13 26.40
CA ILE A 5 46.45 -9.99 24.94
C ILE A 5 45.00 -10.20 24.47
N GLY A 6 44.29 -11.22 24.99
CA GLY A 6 42.89 -11.46 24.68
C GLY A 6 41.98 -10.28 25.06
N THR A 7 42.23 -9.68 26.23
CA THR A 7 41.49 -8.49 26.70
C THR A 7 41.71 -7.28 25.79
N ILE A 8 42.96 -7.02 25.38
CA ILE A 8 43.28 -5.91 24.44
C ILE A 8 42.66 -6.16 23.06
N VAL A 9 42.69 -7.40 22.55
CA VAL A 9 42.05 -7.75 21.28
C VAL A 9 40.55 -7.51 21.33
N ASP A 10 39.87 -7.90 22.41
CA ASP A 10 38.44 -7.65 22.62
C ASP A 10 38.11 -6.15 22.66
N GLU A 11 38.94 -5.33 23.30
CA GLU A 11 38.76 -3.88 23.35
C GLU A 11 38.95 -3.23 21.97
N ILE A 12 39.95 -3.67 21.21
CA ILE A 12 40.19 -3.21 19.84
C ILE A 12 39.02 -3.61 18.92
N GLN A 13 38.51 -4.84 19.05
CA GLN A 13 37.34 -5.28 18.29
C GLN A 13 36.08 -4.47 18.62
N LYS A 14 35.82 -4.20 19.91
CA LYS A 14 34.70 -3.35 20.35
C LYS A 14 34.85 -1.91 19.84
N TYR A 15 36.07 -1.37 19.83
CA TYR A 15 36.35 -0.05 19.28
C TYR A 15 36.09 0.00 17.77
N ASN A 16 36.63 -0.97 17.02
CA ASN A 16 36.43 -1.07 15.58
C ASN A 16 34.96 -1.23 15.21
N TYR A 17 34.23 -2.11 15.91
CA TYR A 17 32.79 -2.26 15.71
C TYR A 17 32.07 -0.93 15.93
N ARG A 18 32.33 -0.21 17.03
CA ARG A 18 31.71 1.10 17.31
C ARG A 18 32.05 2.16 16.26
N LYS A 19 33.30 2.17 15.78
CA LYS A 19 33.78 3.14 14.77
C LYS A 19 33.13 2.91 13.41
N TYR A 20 32.87 1.65 13.05
CA TYR A 20 32.36 1.27 11.73
C TYR A 20 30.90 0.78 11.72
N ASP A 21 30.18 0.77 12.86
CA ASP A 21 28.79 0.29 12.97
C ASP A 21 27.83 0.97 11.99
N SER A 22 27.99 2.28 11.74
CA SER A 22 27.19 3.00 10.75
C SER A 22 27.47 2.57 9.32
N LEU A 23 28.73 2.29 8.99
CA LEU A 23 29.16 1.74 7.71
C LEU A 23 28.67 0.30 7.54
N LEU A 24 28.81 -0.54 8.57
CA LEU A 24 28.29 -1.91 8.60
C LEU A 24 26.77 -1.94 8.37
N LYS A 25 26.01 -1.09 9.07
CA LYS A 25 24.55 -0.95 8.85
C LYS A 25 24.21 -0.48 7.44
N ALA A 26 24.95 0.47 6.88
CA ALA A 26 24.74 0.91 5.51
C ALA A 26 25.01 -0.21 4.50
N VAL A 27 26.05 -1.02 4.74
CA VAL A 27 26.36 -2.21 3.94
C VAL A 27 25.26 -3.27 4.07
N GLU A 28 24.78 -3.56 5.29
CA GLU A 28 23.66 -4.48 5.52
C GLU A 28 22.38 -4.02 4.82
N ASP A 29 22.08 -2.72 4.86
CA ASP A 29 20.91 -2.15 4.17
C ASP A 29 21.06 -2.24 2.65
N LEU A 30 22.26 -2.00 2.11
CA LEU A 30 22.56 -2.21 0.70
C LEU A 30 22.44 -3.69 0.30
N GLU A 31 22.92 -4.61 1.12
CA GLU A 31 22.77 -6.05 0.90
C GLU A 31 21.30 -6.47 0.90
N LYS A 32 20.49 -5.95 1.84
CA LYS A 32 19.04 -6.18 1.87
C LYS A 32 18.35 -5.64 0.63
N ILE A 33 18.72 -4.43 0.18
CA ILE A 33 18.18 -3.84 -1.05
C ILE A 33 18.57 -4.69 -2.26
N HIS A 34 19.84 -5.08 -2.37
CA HIS A 34 20.33 -5.94 -3.44
C HIS A 34 19.55 -7.26 -3.47
N GLN A 35 19.44 -7.96 -2.34
CA GLN A 35 18.67 -9.19 -2.22
C GLN A 35 17.20 -9.00 -2.64
N LYS A 36 16.56 -7.90 -2.23
CA LYS A 36 15.18 -7.58 -2.62
C LYS A 36 15.06 -7.35 -4.13
N VAL A 37 15.97 -6.58 -4.74
CA VAL A 37 15.97 -6.29 -6.18
C VAL A 37 16.24 -7.56 -6.98
N THR A 38 17.26 -8.34 -6.64
CA THR A 38 17.55 -9.63 -7.27
C THR A 38 16.34 -10.56 -7.20
N SER A 39 15.70 -10.66 -6.03
CA SER A 39 14.48 -11.46 -5.86
C SER A 39 13.34 -11.01 -6.76
N ILE A 40 13.20 -9.72 -7.07
CA ILE A 40 12.16 -9.21 -7.98
C ILE A 40 12.51 -9.55 -9.43
N LEU A 41 13.78 -9.35 -9.82
CA LEU A 41 14.27 -9.62 -11.17
C LEU A 41 14.22 -11.11 -11.52
N ASP A 42 14.40 -11.99 -10.53
CA ASP A 42 14.32 -13.45 -10.68
C ASP A 42 12.87 -13.98 -10.77
N GLN A 43 11.86 -13.11 -10.72
CA GLN A 43 10.45 -13.48 -10.73
C GLN A 43 9.73 -12.99 -12.00
N VAL A 44 8.88 -13.85 -12.56
CA VAL A 44 7.94 -13.48 -13.64
C VAL A 44 6.52 -13.46 -13.07
N PRO A 45 5.87 -12.29 -12.96
CA PRO A 45 4.52 -12.21 -12.45
C PRO A 45 3.52 -12.80 -13.46
N ILE A 46 2.69 -13.73 -13.00
CA ILE A 46 1.57 -14.28 -13.78
C ILE A 46 0.28 -13.62 -13.30
N LEU A 47 -0.41 -12.93 -14.21
CA LEU A 47 -1.65 -12.20 -13.92
C LEU A 47 -2.83 -12.93 -14.54
N GLY A 48 -3.85 -13.15 -13.73
CA GLY A 48 -5.12 -13.75 -14.14
C GLY A 48 -6.30 -12.87 -13.75
N PHE A 49 -7.28 -12.73 -14.64
CA PHE A 49 -8.53 -12.04 -14.31
C PHE A 49 -9.52 -13.05 -13.73
N ASN A 50 -9.89 -12.88 -12.46
CA ASN A 50 -10.80 -13.80 -11.75
C ASN A 50 -10.36 -15.28 -11.81
N SER A 51 -9.05 -15.53 -11.88
CA SER A 51 -8.52 -16.89 -11.95
C SER A 51 -8.67 -17.57 -10.58
N GLY A 52 -9.39 -18.68 -10.57
CA GLY A 52 -9.50 -19.54 -9.39
C GLY A 52 -8.26 -20.40 -9.20
N LYS A 53 -8.22 -21.10 -8.06
CA LYS A 53 -7.17 -22.10 -7.74
C LYS A 53 -7.01 -23.17 -8.82
N TYR A 54 -8.06 -23.44 -9.59
CA TYR A 54 -8.11 -24.53 -10.55
C TYR A 54 -7.55 -24.13 -11.92
N ASP A 55 -7.79 -22.91 -12.40
CA ASP A 55 -7.56 -22.52 -13.80
C ASP A 55 -6.09 -22.59 -14.19
N VAL A 56 -5.20 -22.06 -13.34
CA VAL A 56 -3.74 -22.10 -13.59
C VAL A 56 -3.20 -23.53 -13.53
N ASN A 57 -3.78 -24.39 -12.69
CA ASN A 57 -3.32 -25.78 -12.56
C ASN A 57 -3.59 -26.60 -13.81
N LEU A 58 -4.63 -26.25 -14.59
CA LEU A 58 -4.94 -26.92 -15.86
C LEU A 58 -3.93 -26.57 -16.95
N ILE A 59 -3.50 -25.30 -17.03
CA ILE A 59 -2.71 -24.80 -18.16
C ILE A 59 -1.20 -24.70 -17.86
N LYS A 60 -0.77 -24.82 -16.61
CA LYS A 60 0.63 -24.56 -16.22
C LYS A 60 1.65 -25.41 -16.97
N ASN A 61 1.38 -26.68 -17.22
CA ASN A 61 2.33 -27.58 -17.89
C ASN A 61 2.58 -27.12 -19.33
N ASP A 62 1.51 -26.80 -20.06
CA ASP A 62 1.59 -26.31 -21.43
C ASP A 62 2.19 -24.91 -21.48
N LEU A 63 1.77 -24.03 -20.56
CA LEU A 63 2.31 -22.69 -20.41
C LEU A 63 3.83 -22.73 -20.21
N PHE A 64 4.31 -23.60 -19.32
CA PHE A 64 5.73 -23.80 -19.02
C PHE A 64 6.51 -24.39 -20.19
N THR A 65 5.88 -25.27 -20.96
CA THR A 65 6.47 -25.81 -22.19
C THR A 65 6.70 -24.68 -23.22
N VAL A 66 5.76 -23.73 -23.33
CA VAL A 66 5.86 -22.60 -24.26
C VAL A 66 6.86 -21.54 -23.81
N ILE A 67 6.86 -21.16 -22.53
CA ILE A 67 7.78 -20.12 -22.02
C ILE A 67 9.21 -20.63 -21.79
N GLY A 68 9.38 -21.95 -21.67
CA GLY A 68 10.66 -22.60 -21.38
C GLY A 68 11.03 -22.59 -19.89
N VAL A 69 11.47 -23.73 -19.36
CA VAL A 69 11.71 -23.91 -17.91
C VAL A 69 13.18 -23.99 -17.49
N LYS A 70 14.12 -23.90 -18.43
CA LYS A 70 15.55 -24.18 -18.16
C LYS A 70 16.16 -23.31 -17.05
N ASN A 71 15.59 -22.12 -16.80
CA ASN A 71 16.07 -21.17 -15.79
C ASN A 71 14.98 -20.72 -14.78
N ILE A 72 13.85 -21.43 -14.68
CA ILE A 72 12.73 -21.01 -13.82
C ILE A 72 12.75 -21.82 -12.52
N ARG A 73 12.93 -21.13 -11.38
CA ARG A 73 12.76 -21.71 -10.05
C ARG A 73 11.37 -21.36 -9.52
N THR A 74 10.52 -22.36 -9.31
CA THR A 74 9.14 -22.12 -8.87
C THR A 74 9.10 -21.82 -7.37
N VAL A 75 8.65 -20.62 -7.00
CA VAL A 75 8.34 -20.29 -5.61
C VAL A 75 6.81 -20.17 -5.50
N PHE A 76 6.15 -21.25 -5.08
CA PHE A 76 4.75 -21.18 -4.67
C PHE A 76 4.67 -20.54 -3.28
N LYS A 77 4.78 -19.20 -3.22
CA LYS A 77 4.24 -18.49 -2.05
C LYS A 77 2.71 -18.62 -2.15
N ASN A 78 2.12 -19.28 -1.15
CA ASN A 78 0.69 -19.39 -0.81
C ASN A 78 -0.22 -18.46 -1.66
N PRO A 79 -1.28 -18.97 -2.33
CA PRO A 79 -1.79 -18.45 -3.59
C PRO A 79 -2.45 -17.07 -3.43
N GLY A 80 -1.62 -16.04 -3.31
CA GLY A 80 -1.97 -14.68 -3.66
C GLY A 80 -2.03 -14.62 -5.17
N TYR A 81 -3.05 -15.23 -5.77
CA TYR A 81 -3.55 -14.71 -7.04
C TYR A 81 -3.70 -13.22 -6.82
N ILE A 82 -2.91 -12.41 -7.52
CA ILE A 82 -2.96 -10.98 -7.29
C ILE A 82 -4.24 -10.47 -7.97
N ASN A 83 -5.34 -10.59 -7.24
CA ASN A 83 -6.64 -10.11 -7.65
C ASN A 83 -6.65 -8.59 -7.44
N TYR A 84 -6.07 -7.87 -8.40
CA TYR A 84 -6.15 -6.40 -8.48
C TYR A 84 -7.56 -5.88 -8.81
N VAL A 85 -8.54 -6.79 -8.89
CA VAL A 85 -9.89 -6.49 -9.32
C VAL A 85 -10.85 -6.82 -8.17
N PRO A 86 -11.74 -5.89 -7.78
CA PRO A 86 -12.71 -6.14 -6.71
C PRO A 86 -13.55 -7.38 -7.00
N ALA A 87 -13.87 -8.16 -5.96
CA ALA A 87 -14.76 -9.30 -6.06
C ALA A 87 -16.09 -8.92 -6.76
N GLY A 88 -16.53 -9.74 -7.71
CA GLY A 88 -17.78 -9.52 -8.45
C GLY A 88 -17.71 -8.52 -9.62
N THR A 89 -16.52 -8.01 -9.96
CA THR A 89 -16.32 -7.13 -11.13
C THR A 89 -16.08 -7.97 -12.39
N SER A 90 -16.89 -7.75 -13.43
CA SER A 90 -16.67 -8.39 -14.75
C SER A 90 -15.48 -7.75 -15.48
N LEU A 91 -14.86 -8.50 -16.40
CA LEU A 91 -13.78 -7.97 -17.26
C LEU A 91 -14.26 -6.72 -18.00
N ASP A 92 -15.47 -6.74 -18.55
CA ASP A 92 -16.08 -5.60 -19.23
C ASP A 92 -16.16 -4.32 -18.36
N LYS A 93 -16.56 -4.46 -17.08
CA LYS A 93 -16.56 -3.33 -16.14
C LYS A 93 -15.15 -2.81 -15.89
N TYR A 94 -14.20 -3.71 -15.67
CA TYR A 94 -12.79 -3.35 -15.45
C TYR A 94 -12.20 -2.61 -16.67
N LEU A 95 -12.42 -3.14 -17.88
CA LEU A 95 -12.01 -2.48 -19.12
C LEU A 95 -12.68 -1.11 -19.28
N THR A 96 -13.97 -1.00 -18.95
CA THR A 96 -14.69 0.27 -19.01
C THR A 96 -14.10 1.31 -18.04
N THR A 97 -13.75 0.90 -16.82
CA THR A 97 -13.13 1.79 -15.82
C THR A 97 -11.80 2.38 -16.31
N TYR A 98 -10.93 1.57 -16.92
CA TYR A 98 -9.57 2.02 -17.27
C TYR A 98 -9.42 2.46 -18.73
N LEU A 99 -10.30 2.03 -19.64
CA LEU A 99 -10.22 2.30 -21.08
C LEU A 99 -11.44 3.05 -21.64
N GLY A 100 -12.49 3.30 -20.84
CA GLY A 100 -13.64 4.11 -21.24
C GLY A 100 -14.66 3.42 -22.16
N GLY A 101 -14.64 2.08 -22.23
CA GLY A 101 -15.62 1.26 -22.94
C GLY A 101 -15.61 1.41 -24.47
N CYS A 102 -16.41 0.60 -25.16
CA CYS A 102 -16.52 0.65 -26.62
C CYS A 102 -17.42 1.82 -27.07
N LYS A 103 -16.82 2.82 -27.75
CA LYS A 103 -17.50 4.02 -28.27
C LYS A 103 -18.02 3.92 -29.71
N CYS A 104 -17.86 2.77 -30.37
CA CYS A 104 -18.35 2.62 -31.75
C CYS A 104 -19.88 2.56 -31.78
N ASP A 105 -20.51 3.35 -32.67
CA ASP A 105 -21.96 3.35 -32.89
C ASP A 105 -22.42 2.03 -33.50
N ASP A 106 -21.73 1.57 -34.55
CA ASP A 106 -21.97 0.26 -35.12
C ASP A 106 -21.17 -0.84 -34.39
N LYS A 107 -21.87 -1.62 -33.56
CA LYS A 107 -21.28 -2.77 -32.85
C LYS A 107 -20.96 -3.94 -33.77
N ILE A 108 -21.58 -4.04 -34.95
CA ILE A 108 -21.36 -5.14 -35.90
C ILE A 108 -19.98 -5.00 -36.54
N SER A 109 -19.68 -3.84 -37.12
CA SER A 109 -18.38 -3.56 -37.76
C SER A 109 -17.29 -3.07 -36.80
N CYS A 110 -17.57 -3.01 -35.50
CA CYS A 110 -16.63 -2.53 -34.49
C CYS A 110 -15.36 -3.41 -34.38
N THR A 111 -14.19 -2.79 -34.60
CA THR A 111 -12.86 -3.41 -34.51
C THR A 111 -12.00 -2.88 -33.36
N CYS A 112 -12.54 -2.01 -32.49
CA CYS A 112 -11.77 -1.35 -31.42
C CYS A 112 -11.24 -2.31 -30.33
N GLY A 113 -11.67 -3.56 -30.32
CA GLY A 113 -11.23 -4.59 -29.38
C GLY A 113 -11.93 -4.56 -28.02
N LEU A 114 -12.76 -3.55 -27.73
CA LEU A 114 -13.52 -3.43 -26.48
C LEU A 114 -14.96 -3.97 -26.59
N SER A 115 -15.34 -4.49 -27.75
CA SER A 115 -16.65 -5.10 -27.98
C SER A 115 -16.56 -6.61 -27.79
N LYS A 116 -17.61 -7.18 -27.18
CA LYS A 116 -17.66 -8.61 -26.85
C LYS A 116 -17.50 -9.48 -28.10
N GLY A 117 -16.64 -10.48 -28.00
CA GLY A 117 -16.49 -11.54 -29.00
C GLY A 117 -17.59 -12.60 -28.87
N VAL A 118 -17.77 -13.39 -29.93
CA VAL A 118 -18.65 -14.56 -29.92
C VAL A 118 -17.88 -15.73 -30.49
N PHE A 119 -17.92 -16.87 -29.80
CA PHE A 119 -17.18 -18.08 -30.17
C PHE A 119 -18.05 -19.32 -29.99
N PRO A 120 -17.97 -20.33 -30.88
CA PRO A 120 -18.85 -21.49 -30.85
C PRO A 120 -18.25 -22.58 -29.95
N TYR A 121 -18.38 -22.42 -28.64
CA TYR A 121 -17.73 -23.31 -27.66
C TYR A 121 -18.08 -24.79 -27.82
N GLU A 122 -19.36 -25.09 -27.93
CA GLU A 122 -19.87 -26.46 -27.98
C GLU A 122 -19.65 -27.12 -29.35
N TYR A 123 -19.24 -26.33 -30.35
CA TYR A 123 -18.83 -26.84 -31.67
C TYR A 123 -17.42 -27.43 -31.67
N ILE A 124 -16.57 -26.99 -30.73
CA ILE A 124 -15.19 -27.49 -30.64
C ILE A 124 -15.18 -28.81 -29.88
N THR A 125 -15.37 -29.91 -30.62
CA THR A 125 -15.37 -31.28 -30.07
C THR A 125 -14.04 -32.01 -30.22
N SER A 126 -13.14 -31.48 -31.06
CA SER A 126 -11.78 -32.00 -31.28
C SER A 126 -10.87 -30.90 -31.83
N PHE A 127 -9.55 -31.12 -31.80
CA PHE A 127 -8.58 -30.17 -32.36
C PHE A 127 -8.73 -29.98 -33.87
N ASP A 128 -9.12 -31.01 -34.61
CA ASP A 128 -9.31 -30.96 -36.07
C ASP A 128 -10.37 -29.93 -36.50
N VAL A 129 -11.34 -29.62 -35.62
CA VAL A 129 -12.34 -28.58 -35.87
C VAL A 129 -11.69 -27.21 -36.05
N LEU A 130 -10.57 -26.95 -35.38
CA LEU A 130 -9.85 -25.68 -35.47
C LEU A 130 -9.25 -25.46 -36.86
N ASP A 131 -8.93 -26.52 -37.60
CA ASP A 131 -8.34 -26.44 -38.95
C ASP A 131 -9.38 -26.26 -40.07
N GLN A 132 -10.67 -26.29 -39.73
CA GLN A 132 -11.74 -26.07 -40.71
C GLN A 132 -11.67 -24.66 -41.30
N LYS A 133 -11.78 -24.57 -42.62
CA LYS A 133 -11.55 -23.34 -43.40
C LYS A 133 -12.79 -22.46 -43.62
N THR A 134 -13.94 -22.88 -43.10
CA THR A 134 -15.22 -22.20 -43.31
C THR A 134 -15.74 -21.63 -42.00
N ILE A 135 -16.52 -20.55 -42.10
CA ILE A 135 -17.21 -19.97 -40.95
C ILE A 135 -18.22 -21.01 -40.42
N PRO A 136 -18.21 -21.34 -39.12
CA PRO A 136 -19.20 -22.22 -38.54
C PRO A 136 -20.62 -21.70 -38.78
N VAL A 137 -21.55 -22.61 -39.09
CA VAL A 137 -22.95 -22.26 -39.33
C VAL A 137 -23.57 -21.59 -38.09
N LYS A 138 -24.60 -20.76 -38.28
CA LYS A 138 -25.22 -19.98 -37.18
C LYS A 138 -25.55 -20.83 -35.93
N ARG A 139 -26.16 -22.01 -36.13
CA ARG A 139 -26.52 -22.95 -35.04
C ARG A 139 -25.34 -23.48 -34.23
N ALA A 140 -24.12 -23.43 -34.76
CA ALA A 140 -22.92 -23.89 -34.06
C ALA A 140 -22.55 -22.97 -32.88
N PHE A 141 -23.10 -21.76 -32.82
CA PHE A 141 -22.88 -20.80 -31.75
C PHE A 141 -23.96 -20.86 -30.66
N ASP A 142 -24.96 -21.74 -30.80
CA ASP A 142 -25.97 -21.93 -29.77
C ASP A 142 -25.32 -22.60 -28.55
N SER A 143 -25.82 -22.29 -27.35
CA SER A 143 -25.32 -22.89 -26.11
C SER A 143 -26.42 -23.69 -25.44
N HIS A 144 -26.25 -25.02 -25.41
CA HIS A 144 -27.10 -25.93 -24.66
C HIS A 144 -26.97 -25.69 -23.15
N LEU A 145 -25.77 -25.36 -22.66
CA LEU A 145 -25.54 -25.07 -21.24
C LEU A 145 -26.39 -23.89 -20.75
N LYS A 146 -26.53 -22.83 -21.57
CA LYS A 146 -27.30 -21.62 -21.22
C LYS A 146 -28.72 -21.63 -21.79
N GLY A 147 -29.05 -22.59 -22.65
CA GLY A 147 -30.31 -22.60 -23.40
C GLY A 147 -30.48 -21.39 -24.33
N THR A 148 -29.39 -20.82 -24.86
CA THR A 148 -29.41 -19.59 -25.65
C THR A 148 -29.02 -19.82 -27.10
N THR A 149 -29.68 -19.14 -28.03
CA THR A 149 -29.27 -19.11 -29.45
C THR A 149 -28.57 -17.80 -29.81
N ILE A 150 -27.69 -17.85 -30.80
CA ILE A 150 -26.98 -16.64 -31.24
C ILE A 150 -27.94 -15.66 -31.94
N SER A 151 -27.81 -14.36 -31.63
CA SER A 151 -28.59 -13.33 -32.29
C SER A 151 -28.18 -13.16 -33.76
N SER A 152 -29.10 -12.64 -34.60
CA SER A 152 -28.77 -12.37 -36.00
C SER A 152 -27.69 -11.29 -36.16
N ASN A 153 -27.60 -10.34 -35.23
CA ASN A 153 -26.58 -9.29 -35.25
C ASN A 153 -25.21 -9.81 -34.84
N ASP A 154 -25.14 -10.68 -33.83
CA ASP A 154 -23.89 -11.33 -33.42
C ASP A 154 -23.33 -12.23 -34.54
N TYR A 155 -24.20 -12.97 -35.23
CA TYR A 155 -23.74 -13.77 -36.38
C TYR A 155 -23.29 -12.89 -37.56
N LYS A 156 -23.94 -11.73 -37.80
CA LYS A 156 -23.43 -10.74 -38.77
C LYS A 156 -22.05 -10.22 -38.38
N ARG A 157 -21.81 -9.98 -37.08
CA ARG A 157 -20.51 -9.57 -36.54
C ARG A 157 -19.44 -10.64 -36.77
N VAL A 158 -19.74 -11.91 -36.51
CA VAL A 158 -18.82 -13.03 -36.81
C VAL A 158 -18.43 -13.05 -38.29
N LYS A 159 -19.40 -12.93 -39.21
CA LYS A 159 -19.11 -12.87 -40.66
C LYS A 159 -18.25 -11.66 -41.03
N PHE A 160 -18.54 -10.50 -40.43
CA PHE A 160 -17.76 -9.28 -40.65
C PHE A 160 -16.31 -9.48 -40.21
N VAL A 161 -16.05 -9.93 -38.98
CA VAL A 161 -14.67 -10.07 -38.48
C VAL A 161 -13.91 -11.17 -39.21
N TRP A 162 -14.57 -12.26 -39.61
CA TRP A 162 -13.93 -13.30 -40.42
C TRP A 162 -13.39 -12.74 -41.74
N ARG A 163 -14.18 -11.89 -42.41
CA ARG A 163 -13.76 -11.23 -43.65
C ARG A 163 -12.73 -10.13 -43.42
N TYR A 164 -12.96 -9.28 -42.41
CA TYR A 164 -12.12 -8.13 -42.11
C TYR A 164 -10.71 -8.52 -41.68
N TYR A 165 -10.57 -9.58 -40.87
CA TYR A 165 -9.27 -10.11 -40.43
C TYR A 165 -8.74 -11.23 -41.35
N GLU A 166 -9.38 -11.47 -42.50
CA GLU A 166 -8.97 -12.48 -43.50
C GLU A 166 -8.72 -13.87 -42.89
N MET A 167 -9.61 -14.30 -42.00
CA MET A 167 -9.48 -15.56 -41.27
C MET A 167 -9.53 -16.75 -42.24
N LYS A 168 -8.58 -17.67 -42.09
CA LYS A 168 -8.43 -18.86 -42.94
C LYS A 168 -8.99 -20.12 -42.29
N SER A 169 -9.19 -20.08 -40.98
CA SER A 169 -9.56 -21.24 -40.18
C SER A 169 -10.35 -20.86 -38.91
N VAL A 170 -11.04 -21.83 -38.31
CA VAL A 170 -11.69 -21.66 -37.00
C VAL A 170 -10.66 -21.33 -35.91
N LYS A 171 -9.41 -21.79 -36.05
CA LYS A 171 -8.28 -21.40 -35.19
C LYS A 171 -8.03 -19.89 -35.20
N ASP A 172 -8.12 -19.23 -36.35
CA ASP A 172 -7.95 -17.78 -36.45
C ASP A 172 -9.06 -17.04 -35.68
N LEU A 173 -10.30 -17.57 -35.75
CA LEU A 173 -11.42 -17.06 -34.98
C LEU A 173 -11.21 -17.23 -33.47
N LEU A 174 -10.65 -18.37 -33.03
CA LEU A 174 -10.29 -18.62 -31.63
C LEU A 174 -9.19 -17.65 -31.15
N ILE A 175 -8.15 -17.44 -31.95
CA ILE A 175 -7.06 -16.50 -31.65
C ILE A 175 -7.61 -15.08 -31.54
N TRP A 176 -8.47 -14.66 -32.46
CA TRP A 176 -9.12 -13.36 -32.39
C TRP A 176 -9.99 -13.23 -31.14
N TYR A 177 -10.82 -14.23 -30.84
CA TYR A 177 -11.69 -14.25 -29.67
C TYR A 177 -10.88 -14.09 -28.36
N ASN A 178 -9.83 -14.89 -28.18
CA ASN A 178 -8.98 -14.81 -26.99
C ASN A 178 -8.24 -13.46 -26.90
N ASN A 179 -7.82 -12.90 -28.04
CA ASN A 179 -7.16 -11.59 -28.08
C ASN A 179 -8.07 -10.42 -27.68
N LEU A 180 -9.40 -10.56 -27.80
CA LEU A 180 -10.34 -9.56 -27.30
C LEU A 180 -10.36 -9.45 -25.78
N ASP A 181 -10.02 -10.52 -25.06
CA ASP A 181 -9.89 -10.47 -23.61
C ASP A 181 -8.46 -10.06 -23.22
N VAL A 182 -7.44 -10.67 -23.84
CA VAL A 182 -6.03 -10.48 -23.45
C VAL A 182 -5.51 -9.07 -23.77
N LYS A 183 -5.66 -8.59 -25.00
CA LYS A 183 -5.03 -7.31 -25.42
C LYS A 183 -5.61 -6.12 -24.65
N PRO A 184 -6.94 -5.98 -24.48
CA PRO A 184 -7.49 -4.91 -23.65
C PRO A 184 -7.14 -5.07 -22.18
N PHE A 185 -7.09 -6.30 -21.66
CA PHE A 185 -6.70 -6.52 -20.26
C PHE A 185 -5.28 -6.00 -19.97
N VAL A 186 -4.31 -6.29 -20.86
CA VAL A 186 -2.95 -5.75 -20.73
C VAL A 186 -2.95 -4.22 -20.75
N LYS A 187 -3.71 -3.60 -21.65
CA LYS A 187 -3.83 -2.13 -21.72
C LYS A 187 -4.45 -1.54 -20.45
N ALA A 188 -5.49 -2.18 -19.92
CA ALA A 188 -6.17 -1.74 -18.71
C ALA A 188 -5.25 -1.86 -17.47
N ILE A 189 -4.50 -2.95 -17.35
CA ILE A 189 -3.47 -3.12 -16.31
C ILE A 189 -2.41 -2.03 -16.43
N GLN A 190 -1.92 -1.73 -17.63
CA GLN A 190 -0.95 -0.66 -17.83
C GLN A 190 -1.51 0.70 -17.37
N ALA A 191 -2.74 1.03 -17.76
CA ALA A 191 -3.41 2.26 -17.31
C ALA A 191 -3.58 2.31 -15.78
N GLN A 192 -3.96 1.18 -15.16
CA GLN A 192 -4.04 1.08 -13.70
C GLN A 192 -2.66 1.23 -13.04
N ARG A 193 -1.59 0.69 -13.63
CA ARG A 193 -0.21 0.86 -13.14
C ARG A 193 0.22 2.32 -13.20
N GLU A 194 -0.08 3.03 -14.30
CA GLU A 194 0.22 4.45 -14.43
C GLU A 194 -0.53 5.32 -13.41
N LEU A 195 -1.69 4.89 -12.91
CA LEU A 195 -2.36 5.56 -11.81
C LEU A 195 -1.53 5.49 -10.52
N PHE A 196 -1.03 4.31 -10.16
CA PHE A 196 -0.27 4.10 -8.91
C PHE A 196 1.15 4.66 -8.97
N LYS A 197 1.76 4.71 -10.16
CA LYS A 197 3.04 5.39 -10.36
C LYS A 197 3.03 6.87 -9.99
N ARG A 198 1.87 7.53 -10.03
CA ARG A 198 1.72 8.94 -9.57
C ARG A 198 1.97 9.10 -8.07
N PHE A 199 1.96 8.01 -7.33
CA PHE A 199 2.24 7.94 -5.90
C PHE A 199 3.59 7.26 -5.62
N ASP A 200 4.46 7.13 -6.63
CA ASP A 200 5.73 6.40 -6.54
C ASP A 200 5.56 4.94 -6.10
N LEU A 201 4.44 4.31 -6.46
CA LEU A 201 4.14 2.91 -6.21
C LEU A 201 4.11 2.10 -7.50
N ASP A 202 4.78 0.95 -7.50
CA ASP A 202 4.56 -0.09 -8.50
C ASP A 202 3.54 -1.11 -7.99
N MET A 203 2.47 -1.28 -8.77
CA MET A 203 1.38 -2.15 -8.34
C MET A 203 1.84 -3.57 -8.01
N PHE A 204 2.81 -4.13 -8.74
CA PHE A 204 3.22 -5.54 -8.66
C PHE A 204 4.19 -5.83 -7.54
N THR A 205 4.98 -4.85 -7.14
CA THR A 205 6.02 -5.02 -6.12
C THR A 205 5.64 -4.38 -4.80
N ASP A 206 4.86 -3.30 -4.81
CA ASP A 206 4.57 -2.53 -3.60
C ASP A 206 3.24 -2.91 -2.94
N GLY A 207 2.36 -3.66 -3.60
CA GLY A 207 1.10 -4.10 -3.01
C GLY A 207 0.67 -5.49 -3.48
N VAL A 208 0.06 -6.25 -2.56
CA VAL A 208 -0.54 -7.56 -2.89
C VAL A 208 -2.00 -7.41 -3.32
N SER A 209 -2.57 -6.20 -3.22
CA SER A 209 -3.95 -5.91 -3.58
C SER A 209 -4.16 -4.41 -3.76
N LEU A 210 -5.29 -4.04 -4.39
CA LEU A 210 -5.74 -2.65 -4.47
C LEU A 210 -5.81 -1.97 -3.09
N PRO A 211 -6.46 -2.56 -2.06
CA PRO A 211 -6.44 -2.01 -0.71
C PRO A 211 -5.04 -1.78 -0.14
N GLY A 212 -4.10 -2.70 -0.35
CA GLY A 212 -2.72 -2.54 0.13
C GLY A 212 -1.99 -1.37 -0.54
N LEU A 213 -2.25 -1.13 -1.83
CA LEU A 213 -1.73 0.07 -2.50
C LEU A 213 -2.41 1.34 -1.98
N SER A 214 -3.73 1.32 -1.80
CA SER A 214 -4.48 2.46 -1.24
C SER A 214 -4.03 2.82 0.18
N GLU A 215 -3.74 1.84 1.03
CA GLU A 215 -3.17 2.04 2.36
C GLU A 215 -1.83 2.77 2.29
N LYS A 216 -0.95 2.39 1.37
CA LYS A 216 0.34 3.07 1.16
C LYS A 216 0.17 4.52 0.71
N VAL A 217 -0.75 4.77 -0.21
CA VAL A 217 -1.09 6.13 -0.65
C VAL A 217 -1.64 6.96 0.51
N MET A 218 -2.50 6.37 1.35
CA MET A 218 -3.02 7.01 2.56
C MET A 218 -1.87 7.42 3.49
N TYR A 219 -0.95 6.51 3.81
CA TYR A 219 0.19 6.83 4.66
C TYR A 219 1.09 7.89 4.02
N GLN A 220 1.45 7.79 2.74
CA GLN A 220 2.20 8.87 2.07
C GLN A 220 1.50 10.23 2.21
N SER A 221 0.17 10.25 2.06
CA SER A 221 -0.62 11.48 2.17
C SER A 221 -0.67 12.04 3.60
N CYS A 222 -0.79 11.18 4.62
CA CYS A 222 -0.76 11.58 6.04
C CYS A 222 0.60 12.16 6.46
N PHE A 223 1.68 11.67 5.86
CA PHE A 223 3.04 12.11 6.17
C PHE A 223 3.52 13.25 5.24
N ASN A 224 2.68 13.73 4.31
CA ASN A 224 2.97 14.92 3.53
C ASN A 224 2.72 16.19 4.35
N ASN A 225 3.56 17.21 4.16
CA ASN A 225 3.42 18.53 4.81
C ASN A 225 3.37 18.50 6.35
N LEU A 226 4.09 17.56 6.97
CA LEU A 226 4.22 17.52 8.42
C LEU A 226 4.77 18.85 8.94
N THR A 227 4.12 19.36 9.98
CA THR A 227 4.61 20.52 10.71
C THR A 227 5.86 20.10 11.47
N MET A 228 6.99 20.68 11.09
CA MET A 228 8.24 20.46 11.78
C MET A 228 8.30 21.37 13.02
N PRO A 229 8.73 20.88 14.19
CA PRO A 229 8.79 21.70 15.41
C PRO A 229 9.55 23.03 15.25
N HIS A 230 10.59 23.07 14.41
CA HIS A 230 11.34 24.30 14.11
C HIS A 230 10.56 25.34 13.29
N MET A 231 9.56 24.92 12.52
CA MET A 231 8.73 25.84 11.73
C MET A 231 7.73 26.61 12.60
N MET A 232 7.52 26.18 13.85
CA MET A 232 6.58 26.79 14.81
C MET A 232 7.17 27.99 15.56
N LYS A 233 8.51 28.15 15.61
CA LYS A 233 9.18 29.23 16.35
C LYS A 233 10.36 29.77 15.54
N ARG A 234 10.27 31.02 15.07
CA ARG A 234 11.19 31.61 14.08
C ARG A 234 12.27 32.54 14.64
N GLU A 235 12.25 32.84 15.94
CA GLU A 235 13.16 33.83 16.53
C GLU A 235 14.33 33.13 17.24
N ASP A 236 15.53 33.69 17.10
CA ASP A 236 16.71 33.29 17.86
C ASP A 236 16.51 33.69 19.34
N GLY A 237 17.13 32.94 20.25
CA GLY A 237 17.17 33.33 21.65
C GLY A 237 18.22 34.41 21.92
N ASP A 238 18.03 35.16 23.00
CA ASP A 238 19.04 36.09 23.48
C ASP A 238 20.30 35.35 23.93
N SER A 239 21.44 36.02 23.82
CA SER A 239 22.73 35.46 24.23
C SER A 239 22.79 35.29 25.74
N PHE A 240 23.20 34.10 26.20
CA PHE A 240 23.44 33.83 27.62
C PHE A 240 24.57 32.81 27.81
N GLU A 241 25.13 32.76 29.02
CA GLU A 241 26.14 31.77 29.41
C GLU A 241 25.49 30.53 30.02
N PHE A 242 26.03 29.35 29.69
CA PHE A 242 25.48 28.10 30.19
C PHE A 242 25.53 28.03 31.74
N PRO A 243 24.45 27.61 32.42
CA PRO A 243 24.39 27.66 33.89
C PRO A 243 25.48 26.80 34.56
N ILE A 244 26.29 27.42 35.41
CA ILE A 244 27.37 26.77 36.17
C ILE A 244 26.86 25.61 37.05
N ASP A 245 25.67 25.75 37.62
CA ASP A 245 25.09 24.70 38.47
C ASP A 245 24.71 23.45 37.69
N ARG A 246 24.22 23.63 36.45
CA ARG A 246 23.94 22.52 35.52
C ARG A 246 25.22 21.83 35.11
N PHE A 247 26.23 22.61 34.72
CA PHE A 247 27.57 22.12 34.39
C PHE A 247 28.14 21.22 35.49
N ASN A 248 28.15 21.72 36.73
CA ASN A 248 28.61 20.98 37.90
C ASN A 248 27.75 19.73 38.19
N GLY A 249 26.45 19.81 37.91
CA GLY A 249 25.53 18.66 37.98
C GLY A 249 25.94 17.53 37.05
N TYR A 250 26.22 17.83 35.78
CA TYR A 250 26.64 16.83 34.79
C TYR A 250 27.99 16.20 35.14
N LYS A 251 28.95 16.99 35.62
CA LYS A 251 30.25 16.48 36.11
C LYS A 251 30.07 15.43 37.21
N ARG A 252 29.20 15.70 38.19
CA ARG A 252 28.85 14.74 39.25
C ARG A 252 28.11 13.52 38.70
N GLN A 253 27.19 13.72 37.77
CA GLN A 253 26.39 12.64 37.17
C GLN A 253 27.27 11.64 36.42
N ASP A 254 28.22 12.11 35.62
CA ASP A 254 29.10 11.24 34.83
C ASP A 254 30.17 10.57 35.66
N SER A 255 30.72 11.27 36.66
CA SER A 255 31.59 10.64 37.66
C SER A 255 30.88 9.47 38.36
N LYS A 256 29.63 9.65 38.78
CA LYS A 256 28.82 8.59 39.42
C LYS A 256 28.54 7.41 38.47
N ALA A 257 28.39 7.68 37.18
CA ALA A 257 28.11 6.67 36.16
C ALA A 257 29.39 6.07 35.53
N ASN A 258 30.58 6.40 36.04
CA ASN A 258 31.87 6.01 35.48
C ASN A 258 32.02 6.36 33.98
N ARG A 259 31.61 7.58 33.61
CA ARG A 259 31.76 8.14 32.27
C ARG A 259 32.73 9.33 32.29
N GLU A 260 33.44 9.51 31.19
CA GLU A 260 34.32 10.66 30.97
C GLU A 260 33.54 11.99 30.92
N PHE A 261 34.12 13.05 31.46
CA PHE A 261 33.56 14.39 31.43
C PHE A 261 34.63 15.38 30.96
N ASP A 262 34.38 16.02 29.83
CA ASP A 262 35.27 17.00 29.19
C ASP A 262 34.42 18.01 28.39
N MET A 263 33.36 18.48 29.01
CA MET A 263 32.50 19.52 28.44
C MET A 263 33.08 20.89 28.77
N THR A 264 33.12 21.79 27.79
CA THR A 264 33.49 23.19 28.01
C THR A 264 32.26 23.99 28.50
N ILE A 265 32.43 24.86 29.51
CA ILE A 265 31.32 25.67 30.02
C ILE A 265 30.91 26.81 29.05
N ALA A 266 31.90 27.49 28.48
CA ALA A 266 31.72 28.53 27.48
C ALA A 266 31.57 27.91 26.08
N HIS A 267 30.56 27.06 25.90
CA HIS A 267 30.44 26.27 24.70
C HIS A 267 29.90 27.09 23.51
N SER A 268 30.52 26.95 22.33
CA SER A 268 30.05 27.63 21.09
C SER A 268 28.69 27.09 20.62
N LEU A 269 28.29 25.89 21.07
CA LEU A 269 27.06 25.21 20.65
C LEU A 269 25.78 26.01 20.90
N LEU A 270 25.70 26.84 21.95
CA LEU A 270 24.51 27.65 22.22
C LEU A 270 24.36 28.68 21.10
N LYS A 271 25.46 29.35 20.74
CA LYS A 271 25.52 30.30 19.62
C LYS A 271 25.29 29.63 18.27
N GLU A 272 25.94 28.50 18.01
CA GLU A 272 25.77 27.72 16.76
C GLU A 272 24.33 27.23 16.57
N GLN A 273 23.61 26.96 17.66
CA GLN A 273 22.19 26.57 17.61
C GLN A 273 21.22 27.76 17.61
N GLY A 274 21.73 29.01 17.69
CA GLY A 274 20.90 30.22 17.80
C GLY A 274 20.12 30.29 19.12
N TYR A 275 20.73 29.83 20.22
CA TYR A 275 20.15 29.79 21.56
C TYR A 275 18.79 29.07 21.61
N ARG A 276 18.71 27.93 20.91
CA ARG A 276 17.49 27.11 20.83
C ARG A 276 17.73 25.65 21.16
N CYS A 277 16.69 25.02 21.71
CA CYS A 277 16.64 23.60 21.92
C CYS A 277 16.75 22.85 20.59
N LYS A 278 17.68 21.89 20.48
CA LYS A 278 17.87 21.08 19.26
C LYS A 278 16.66 20.21 18.88
N HIS A 279 15.77 19.93 19.83
CA HIS A 279 14.62 19.05 19.65
C HIS A 279 13.33 19.83 19.34
N CYS A 280 12.92 20.71 20.25
CA CYS A 280 11.64 21.44 20.14
C CYS A 280 11.78 22.88 19.66
N PHE A 281 13.01 23.38 19.47
CA PHE A 281 13.30 24.74 18.99
C PHE A 281 12.72 25.87 19.86
N CYS A 282 12.36 25.60 21.12
CA CYS A 282 12.10 26.68 22.06
C CYS A 282 13.38 27.48 22.32
N VAL A 283 13.21 28.77 22.57
CA VAL A 283 14.28 29.65 23.05
C VAL A 283 14.85 29.09 24.33
N LEU A 284 16.18 29.06 24.42
CA LEU A 284 16.90 28.67 25.60
C LEU A 284 17.28 29.90 26.42
N ASP A 285 17.29 29.74 27.73
CA ASP A 285 17.75 30.72 28.70
C ASP A 285 18.46 30.02 29.87
N THR A 286 18.94 30.78 30.84
CA THR A 286 19.65 30.26 32.01
C THR A 286 18.80 29.34 32.89
N THR A 287 17.48 29.37 32.77
CA THR A 287 16.56 28.58 33.58
C THR A 287 16.22 27.25 32.93
N ASN A 288 16.12 27.23 31.59
CA ASN A 288 15.59 26.10 30.85
C ASN A 288 16.67 25.28 30.11
N ALA A 289 17.89 25.80 29.96
CA ALA A 289 18.94 25.19 29.17
C ALA A 289 19.53 23.93 29.81
N SER A 290 19.91 23.00 28.95
CA SER A 290 20.45 21.69 29.29
C SER A 290 21.43 21.22 28.22
N ALA A 291 22.43 20.44 28.62
CA ALA A 291 23.31 19.71 27.73
C ALA A 291 22.80 18.27 27.62
N ASP A 292 22.44 17.86 26.41
CA ASP A 292 21.88 16.55 26.12
C ASP A 292 22.88 15.70 25.33
N ARG A 293 23.09 14.45 25.75
CA ARG A 293 24.08 13.55 25.14
C ARG A 293 23.60 12.98 23.83
N ILE A 294 24.41 13.08 22.79
CA ILE A 294 24.16 12.45 21.50
C ILE A 294 24.18 10.92 21.64
N ASN A 295 25.21 10.38 22.31
CA ASN A 295 25.31 8.98 22.69
C ASN A 295 25.26 8.84 24.22
N ASN A 296 24.22 8.18 24.73
CA ASN A 296 23.99 8.00 26.17
C ASN A 296 25.03 7.11 26.89
N LYS A 297 25.84 6.36 26.14
CA LYS A 297 26.93 5.53 26.67
C LYS A 297 28.22 6.31 26.92
N ILE A 298 28.39 7.46 26.27
CA ILE A 298 29.54 8.36 26.42
C ILE A 298 29.11 9.49 27.36
N GLY A 299 30.01 10.04 28.18
CA GLY A 299 29.65 11.15 29.07
C GLY A 299 29.54 12.49 28.34
N HIS A 300 29.43 13.57 29.10
CA HIS A 300 29.39 14.93 28.57
C HIS A 300 30.81 15.37 28.21
N ILE A 301 31.15 15.14 26.95
CA ILE A 301 32.38 15.62 26.31
C ILE A 301 31.98 16.50 25.13
N ASP A 302 32.81 17.49 24.81
CA ASP A 302 32.59 18.30 23.61
C ASP A 302 32.56 17.39 22.36
N GLY A 303 31.55 17.59 21.51
CA GLY A 303 31.28 16.72 20.35
C GLY A 303 30.34 15.53 20.63
N ASN A 304 30.04 15.18 21.89
CA ASN A 304 28.99 14.21 22.25
C ASN A 304 27.76 14.86 22.88
N ILE A 305 27.64 16.19 22.82
CA ILE A 305 26.52 16.93 23.42
C ILE A 305 25.80 17.81 22.38
N MET A 306 24.54 18.12 22.67
CA MET A 306 23.75 19.13 21.99
C MET A 306 22.96 19.94 23.02
N MET A 307 22.66 21.20 22.71
CA MET A 307 21.87 22.02 23.64
C MET A 307 20.37 21.73 23.47
N SER A 308 19.71 21.43 24.57
CA SER A 308 18.28 21.16 24.63
C SER A 308 17.65 21.97 25.75
N CYS A 309 16.31 22.06 25.78
CA CYS A 309 15.63 22.41 27.02
C CYS A 309 15.63 21.19 27.96
N ILE A 310 15.47 21.45 29.26
CA ILE A 310 15.36 20.41 30.29
C ILE A 310 14.24 19.44 29.97
N ASP A 311 13.06 19.93 29.57
CA ASP A 311 11.89 19.09 29.30
C ASP A 311 12.18 18.07 28.20
N CYS A 312 12.89 18.48 27.14
CA CYS A 312 13.27 17.57 26.06
C CYS A 312 14.33 16.56 26.52
N ASN A 313 15.35 16.98 27.28
CA ASN A 313 16.37 16.05 27.78
C ASN A 313 15.74 14.98 28.69
N CYS A 314 14.90 15.41 29.63
CA CYS A 314 14.18 14.53 30.53
C CYS A 314 13.25 13.56 29.77
N ALA A 315 12.50 14.07 28.78
CA ALA A 315 11.58 13.25 28.00
C ALA A 315 12.29 12.26 27.06
N ARG A 316 13.48 12.61 26.54
CA ARG A 316 14.25 11.75 25.63
C ARG A 316 14.74 10.48 26.31
N LYS A 317 15.03 10.52 27.61
CA LYS A 317 15.57 9.39 28.39
C LYS A 317 16.81 8.80 27.70
N ASP A 318 16.72 7.57 27.20
CA ASP A 318 17.77 6.83 26.52
C ASP A 318 17.60 6.78 24.99
N MET A 319 16.51 7.32 24.44
CA MET A 319 16.22 7.33 23.00
C MET A 319 17.29 8.09 22.22
N SER A 320 17.68 7.61 21.04
CA SER A 320 18.58 8.38 20.17
C SER A 320 17.98 9.73 19.79
N PRO A 321 18.79 10.79 19.56
CA PRO A 321 18.30 12.09 19.10
C PRO A 321 17.42 11.99 17.83
N LYS A 322 17.77 11.08 16.91
CA LYS A 322 16.99 10.81 15.70
C LYS A 322 15.60 10.28 16.02
N ALA A 323 15.51 9.27 16.90
CA ALA A 323 14.23 8.68 17.29
C ALA A 323 13.35 9.68 18.05
N PHE A 324 13.95 10.48 18.94
CA PHE A 324 13.20 11.47 19.71
C PHE A 324 12.72 12.65 18.86
N ASN A 325 13.54 13.12 17.91
CA ASN A 325 13.10 14.12 16.93
C ASN A 325 11.95 13.61 16.07
N TYR A 326 11.99 12.34 15.67
CA TYR A 326 10.87 11.72 14.96
C TYR A 326 9.62 11.69 15.83
N GLN A 327 9.73 11.30 17.12
CA GLN A 327 8.61 11.36 18.06
C GLN A 327 8.02 12.77 18.17
N LYS A 328 8.85 13.81 18.27
CA LYS A 328 8.37 15.21 18.32
C LYS A 328 7.61 15.62 17.06
N ILE A 329 8.00 15.12 15.89
CA ILE A 329 7.26 15.34 14.64
C ILE A 329 5.91 14.63 14.71
N LEU A 330 5.86 13.38 15.20
CA LEU A 330 4.60 12.66 15.38
C LEU A 330 3.66 13.38 16.35
N ASP A 331 4.18 13.84 17.49
CA ASP A 331 3.40 14.55 18.51
C ASP A 331 2.81 15.86 17.96
N ALA A 332 3.59 16.63 17.20
CA ALA A 332 3.15 17.89 16.61
C ALA A 332 2.11 17.73 15.48
N ASN A 333 1.92 16.51 14.98
CA ASN A 333 0.99 16.20 13.89
C ASN A 333 0.00 15.09 14.30
N ALA A 334 -0.18 14.85 15.61
CA ALA A 334 -1.00 13.75 16.11
C ALA A 334 -2.49 13.85 15.68
N ASP A 335 -2.95 15.06 15.36
CA ASP A 335 -4.28 15.39 14.84
C ASP A 335 -4.47 15.04 13.34
N LYS A 336 -3.38 14.76 12.62
CA LYS A 336 -3.38 14.48 11.16
C LYS A 336 -2.91 13.07 10.83
N LEU A 337 -2.30 12.39 11.78
CA LEU A 337 -1.71 11.07 11.59
C LEU A 337 -2.71 9.95 11.90
N VAL A 338 -2.73 8.94 11.04
CA VAL A 338 -3.45 7.68 11.28
C VAL A 338 -2.55 6.79 12.13
N PHE A 339 -2.96 6.54 13.38
CA PHE A 339 -2.24 5.65 14.29
C PHE A 339 -2.74 4.22 14.14
N SER A 340 -1.81 3.28 13.94
CA SER A 340 -2.13 1.86 14.06
C SER A 340 -2.45 1.54 15.52
N ILE A 341 -3.50 0.75 15.74
CA ILE A 341 -3.79 0.22 17.08
C ILE A 341 -2.72 -0.84 17.40
N ASP A 342 -1.97 -0.61 18.46
CA ASP A 342 -0.88 -1.47 18.93
C ASP A 342 -1.29 -2.29 20.16
N SER A 343 -0.31 -2.97 20.78
CA SER A 343 -0.54 -3.80 21.97
C SER A 343 -1.07 -3.01 23.16
N GLU A 344 -0.68 -1.73 23.30
CA GLU A 344 -1.12 -0.87 24.40
C GLU A 344 -2.62 -0.57 24.31
N GLN A 345 -3.15 -0.46 23.10
CA GLN A 345 -4.57 -0.18 22.84
C GLN A 345 -5.37 -1.43 22.46
N SER A 346 -4.83 -2.63 22.73
CA SER A 346 -5.45 -3.91 22.32
C SER A 346 -6.86 -4.12 22.90
N ASP A 347 -7.14 -3.61 24.10
CA ASP A 347 -8.46 -3.70 24.71
C ASP A 347 -9.50 -2.83 23.98
N ILE A 348 -9.10 -1.63 23.55
CA ILE A 348 -9.94 -0.74 22.76
C ILE A 348 -10.19 -1.37 21.38
N TYR A 349 -9.18 -1.95 20.75
CA TYR A 349 -9.33 -2.69 19.50
C TYR A 349 -10.37 -3.81 19.60
N ARG A 350 -10.31 -4.64 20.65
CA ARG A 350 -11.28 -5.72 20.87
C ARG A 350 -12.70 -5.17 21.00
N LYS A 351 -12.88 -4.08 21.76
CA LYS A 351 -14.19 -3.41 21.91
C LYS A 351 -14.70 -2.86 20.59
N MET A 352 -13.86 -2.14 19.82
CA MET A 352 -14.24 -1.63 18.49
C MET A 352 -14.63 -2.77 17.56
N LYS A 353 -13.80 -3.81 17.47
CA LYS A 353 -14.03 -4.97 16.59
C LYS A 353 -15.34 -5.68 16.90
N ALA A 354 -15.69 -5.81 18.19
CA ALA A 354 -16.97 -6.38 18.61
C ALA A 354 -18.19 -5.55 18.18
N ASN A 355 -18.00 -4.24 17.93
CA ASN A 355 -19.05 -3.30 17.54
C ASN A 355 -19.00 -2.90 16.05
N ILE A 356 -18.03 -3.39 15.28
CA ILE A 356 -18.00 -3.19 13.83
C ILE A 356 -19.13 -4.01 13.21
N ALA A 357 -20.11 -3.33 12.66
CA ALA A 357 -21.17 -3.93 11.86
C ALA A 357 -20.84 -3.83 10.37
N GLY A 358 -21.26 -4.84 9.60
CA GLY A 358 -21.19 -4.80 8.13
C GLY A 358 -22.30 -3.95 7.52
N GLY A 359 -22.41 -4.00 6.19
CA GLY A 359 -23.48 -3.32 5.47
C GLY A 359 -24.87 -3.82 5.90
N PRO A 360 -25.85 -2.92 6.11
CA PRO A 360 -27.19 -3.31 6.51
C PRO A 360 -27.85 -4.15 5.42
N SER A 361 -28.19 -5.40 5.74
CA SER A 361 -28.97 -6.28 4.87
C SER A 361 -30.37 -6.40 5.43
N ILE A 362 -31.32 -5.66 4.84
CA ILE A 362 -32.70 -5.62 5.30
C ILE A 362 -33.50 -6.68 4.54
N ILE A 363 -34.13 -7.60 5.27
CA ILE A 363 -35.12 -8.52 4.72
C ILE A 363 -36.47 -7.79 4.65
N PHE A 364 -37.00 -7.64 3.45
CA PHE A 364 -38.32 -7.06 3.25
C PHE A 364 -39.41 -8.09 3.59
N ASN A 365 -40.09 -7.91 4.72
CA ASN A 365 -41.19 -8.79 5.14
C ASN A 365 -42.48 -8.59 4.34
N ARG A 366 -42.56 -7.55 3.50
CA ARG A 366 -43.75 -7.22 2.70
C ARG A 366 -43.49 -7.52 1.23
N PHE A 367 -44.22 -8.49 0.69
CA PHE A 367 -44.26 -8.75 -0.74
C PHE A 367 -44.93 -7.58 -1.47
N ALA A 368 -44.29 -7.08 -2.53
CA ALA A 368 -44.82 -6.03 -3.39
C ALA A 368 -44.72 -6.46 -4.86
N LYS A 369 -45.84 -6.42 -5.57
CA LYS A 369 -45.96 -6.72 -7.00
C LYS A 369 -46.83 -5.69 -7.69
N ARG A 370 -46.32 -5.18 -8.80
CA ARG A 370 -46.98 -4.15 -9.61
C ARG A 370 -48.37 -4.64 -10.05
N ASN A 371 -49.37 -3.78 -9.86
CA ASN A 371 -50.79 -3.98 -10.15
C ASN A 371 -51.48 -5.13 -9.41
N GLU A 372 -50.82 -5.77 -8.43
CA GLU A 372 -51.40 -6.92 -7.72
C GLU A 372 -51.48 -6.66 -6.21
N THR A 373 -50.41 -6.17 -5.60
CA THR A 373 -50.38 -5.91 -4.15
C THR A 373 -50.75 -4.47 -3.82
N THR A 374 -51.34 -4.25 -2.64
CA THR A 374 -51.57 -2.91 -2.09
C THR A 374 -50.39 -2.43 -1.24
N ILE A 375 -50.10 -1.14 -1.28
CA ILE A 375 -49.12 -0.45 -0.42
C ILE A 375 -49.82 0.16 0.81
N ARG A 376 -49.09 0.90 1.66
CA ARG A 376 -49.67 1.55 2.86
C ARG A 376 -50.85 2.46 2.44
N GLY A 377 -51.97 2.35 3.16
CA GLY A 377 -53.20 3.09 2.86
C GLY A 377 -54.07 2.47 1.75
N GLY A 378 -53.94 1.18 1.45
CA GLY A 378 -54.83 0.44 0.54
C GLY A 378 -54.64 0.75 -0.95
N LYS A 379 -53.73 1.67 -1.31
CA LYS A 379 -53.45 2.05 -2.69
C LYS A 379 -52.78 0.90 -3.45
N LEU A 380 -53.13 0.70 -4.71
CA LEU A 380 -52.52 -0.34 -5.54
C LEU A 380 -51.06 0.03 -5.90
N CYS A 381 -50.12 -0.92 -5.80
CA CYS A 381 -48.74 -0.72 -6.22
C CYS A 381 -48.67 -0.53 -7.75
N LYS A 382 -48.13 0.60 -8.24
CA LYS A 382 -48.04 0.87 -9.69
C LYS A 382 -46.63 0.76 -10.27
N LYS A 383 -45.59 0.97 -9.45
CA LYS A 383 -44.19 0.95 -9.85
C LYS A 383 -43.33 0.59 -8.64
N ILE A 384 -42.25 -0.13 -8.88
CA ILE A 384 -41.20 -0.44 -7.91
C ILE A 384 -39.91 0.12 -8.50
N ILE A 385 -39.15 0.88 -7.71
CA ILE A 385 -37.89 1.49 -8.12
C ILE A 385 -36.84 1.06 -7.09
N GLY A 386 -35.74 0.48 -7.56
CA GLY A 386 -34.56 0.23 -6.75
C GLY A 386 -33.57 1.37 -6.96
N TYR A 387 -33.01 1.87 -5.86
CA TYR A 387 -31.88 2.80 -5.88
C TYR A 387 -30.65 2.06 -5.35
N ASP A 388 -29.51 2.31 -5.97
CA ASP A 388 -28.22 1.83 -5.50
C ASP A 388 -27.29 3.04 -5.35
N ALA A 389 -26.50 3.05 -4.27
CA ALA A 389 -25.60 4.14 -3.99
C ALA A 389 -24.32 3.97 -4.80
N ASN A 390 -23.94 4.99 -5.59
CA ASN A 390 -22.66 4.99 -6.28
C ASN A 390 -21.52 5.07 -5.26
N ALA A 391 -20.77 3.98 -5.11
CA ALA A 391 -19.56 3.93 -4.30
C ALA A 391 -19.74 4.38 -2.84
N LEU A 392 -20.79 3.90 -2.16
CA LEU A 392 -21.18 4.29 -0.79
C LEU A 392 -20.01 4.37 0.20
N TYR A 393 -19.16 3.34 0.26
CA TYR A 393 -18.02 3.32 1.19
C TYR A 393 -16.95 4.35 0.84
N LEU A 394 -16.69 4.59 -0.45
CA LEU A 394 -15.73 5.60 -0.88
C LEU A 394 -16.24 7.00 -0.53
N TRP A 395 -17.54 7.25 -0.71
CA TRP A 395 -18.15 8.49 -0.26
C TRP A 395 -18.02 8.65 1.26
N ALA A 396 -18.34 7.61 2.04
CA ALA A 396 -18.19 7.65 3.51
C ALA A 396 -16.74 7.92 3.93
N LEU A 397 -15.76 7.27 3.31
CA LEU A 397 -14.33 7.50 3.55
C LEU A 397 -13.85 8.91 3.14
N GLY A 398 -14.56 9.59 2.26
CA GLY A 398 -14.27 10.97 1.86
C GLY A 398 -14.78 12.03 2.85
N ASN A 399 -15.47 11.63 3.92
CA ASN A 399 -15.93 12.52 4.99
C ASN A 399 -14.92 12.55 6.15
N GLU A 400 -15.20 13.33 7.20
CA GLU A 400 -14.40 13.32 8.42
C GLU A 400 -14.38 11.91 9.04
N MET A 401 -13.16 11.41 9.29
CA MET A 401 -12.90 10.10 9.86
C MET A 401 -12.11 10.25 11.17
N PRO A 402 -12.37 9.41 12.18
CA PRO A 402 -11.60 9.46 13.43
C PRO A 402 -10.12 9.13 13.15
N CYS A 403 -9.23 9.96 13.69
CA CYS A 403 -7.79 9.81 13.63
C CYS A 403 -7.17 10.02 15.02
N GLY A 404 -5.85 9.91 15.14
CA GLY A 404 -5.16 10.05 16.43
C GLY A 404 -5.18 8.80 17.32
N ARG A 405 -4.60 8.94 18.51
CA ARG A 405 -4.61 7.90 19.56
C ARG A 405 -5.96 7.88 20.27
N LEU A 406 -6.54 6.69 20.43
CA LEU A 406 -7.79 6.48 21.17
C LEU A 406 -7.62 6.78 22.67
N THR A 407 -8.51 7.60 23.22
CA THR A 407 -8.59 7.91 24.66
C THR A 407 -9.87 7.35 25.25
N SER A 408 -9.86 7.10 26.57
CA SER A 408 -11.06 6.71 27.32
C SER A 408 -11.58 7.92 28.08
N ILE A 409 -12.88 8.15 28.02
CA ILE A 409 -13.57 9.18 28.78
C ILE A 409 -14.56 8.45 29.68
N GLU A 410 -14.55 8.74 30.98
CA GLU A 410 -15.58 8.24 31.88
C GLU A 410 -16.89 8.94 31.53
N THR A 411 -17.82 8.18 30.93
CA THR A 411 -19.13 8.70 30.50
C THR A 411 -20.08 8.96 31.67
N TYR A 412 -19.76 8.45 32.86
CA TYR A 412 -20.47 8.68 34.10
C TYR A 412 -19.44 8.77 35.24
N PRO A 413 -19.38 9.88 35.99
CA PRO A 413 -18.48 10.04 37.14
C PRO A 413 -18.85 9.14 38.33
#